data_AF-A0A9P0GUA9-F1
#
_entry.id   AF-A0A9P0GUA9-F1
#
_cell.length_a   1.000
_cell.length_b   1.000
_cell.length_c   1.000
_cell.angle_alpha   90.00
_cell.angle_beta   90.00
_cell.angle_gamma   90.00
#
_symmetry.space_group_name_H-M   'P 1'
#
loop_
_entity.id
_entity.type
_entity.pdbx_description
1 polymer ?
#
loop_
_entity_poly.entity_id
_entity_poly.type
_entity_poly.pdbx_seq_one_letter_code
_entity_poly.pdbx_strand_id
1 'polypeptide(L)'
;MIRRNICRLLVSNIDTLYCKRHFTNREKLIHSLIENAVDRSKIINSRREWGNVRQTILNHEQNRKHYTMDNIDALILGFCTTRKEYELGFSYLQFLKDENIKPNLATIGKYFKLLYHCNEKYYFIEKKKNPEDEEYILKCYQDLRSDYPILDSLSLENTILGVSMTHEWKKCLDFMEEIKITTIPNNISYSAIISAAFLNNEEELGWQLLEEMFRNGRNPGSVIFLTYLSNIGKMKNTAYGAEKLERLFTFFHENDFKCDKEVADAISSLYKKLDNHSSFTQVSYKGVCNNCHLKLNNYEVGQEEFDDLKKKLFKNVIIGRDLFVKTNPAELRKFQNFINDMDCFDVVLDGLNIAYSAGTKHSPQVLSAMVAAVVSFFVNQKKKVLVLGRIHMNRWPKEHWGYVTNTCSVFLTQNISQDDPYLLYCALHSGKDTIIVTRDLMRGHKFLLKYPKDKILFNRWLSQRQFQLLRINEEGKPIFRIPPSFTSVSQKNDDIWHIPYENETQVDKNDFHKSWLCLKCR
;
A
#
# COMPACT_ATOMS: atom_id res chain seq x y z
N MET A 1 -35.39 5.70 -33.76
CA MET A 1 -35.32 4.49 -32.90
C MET A 1 -33.88 4.08 -32.57
N ILE A 2 -32.98 5.05 -32.37
CA ILE A 2 -31.57 4.86 -31.98
C ILE A 2 -31.25 6.04 -31.06
N ARG A 3 -31.38 5.86 -29.74
CA ARG A 3 -30.92 6.82 -28.70
C ARG A 3 -31.09 6.30 -27.26
N ARG A 4 -31.01 4.98 -27.02
CA ARG A 4 -31.27 4.41 -25.68
C ARG A 4 -30.18 3.51 -25.06
N ASN A 5 -29.00 3.35 -25.67
CA ASN A 5 -27.98 2.41 -25.17
C ASN A 5 -26.61 3.01 -24.76
N ILE A 6 -26.49 4.32 -24.52
CA ILE A 6 -25.20 4.95 -24.14
C ILE A 6 -25.11 5.38 -22.65
N CYS A 7 -26.16 5.27 -21.84
CA CYS A 7 -26.14 5.76 -20.44
C CYS A 7 -26.08 4.68 -19.35
N ARG A 8 -25.35 3.57 -19.54
CA ARG A 8 -25.20 2.53 -18.49
C ARG A 8 -23.78 2.17 -18.06
N LEU A 9 -22.77 3.00 -18.35
CA LEU A 9 -21.37 2.76 -17.95
C LEU A 9 -20.75 3.81 -17.02
N LEU A 10 -21.55 4.67 -16.38
CA LEU A 10 -21.01 5.78 -15.57
C LEU A 10 -21.36 5.78 -14.07
N VAL A 11 -21.94 4.72 -13.51
CA VAL A 11 -22.15 4.65 -12.05
C VAL A 11 -22.05 3.21 -11.56
N SER A 12 -20.91 2.81 -10.99
CA SER A 12 -20.85 1.80 -9.91
C SER A 12 -19.47 1.71 -9.26
N ASN A 13 -19.22 2.56 -8.26
CA ASN A 13 -18.11 2.38 -7.31
C ASN A 13 -18.55 1.59 -6.05
N ILE A 14 -19.51 0.66 -6.20
CA ILE A 14 -20.07 -0.15 -5.11
C ILE A 14 -19.75 -1.65 -5.25
N ASP A 15 -19.09 -2.10 -6.32
CA ASP A 15 -18.84 -3.54 -6.55
C ASP A 15 -17.40 -4.02 -6.30
N THR A 16 -16.54 -3.30 -5.57
CA THR A 16 -15.13 -3.72 -5.42
C THR A 16 -14.91 -5.00 -4.58
N LEU A 17 -15.91 -5.49 -3.84
CA LEU A 17 -15.84 -6.79 -3.13
C LEU A 17 -16.52 -7.94 -3.89
N TYR A 18 -17.61 -7.67 -4.61
CA TYR A 18 -18.31 -8.67 -5.41
C TYR A 18 -17.62 -8.89 -6.77
N CYS A 19 -17.10 -7.82 -7.38
CA CYS A 19 -16.33 -7.87 -8.62
C CYS A 19 -14.95 -8.51 -8.41
N LYS A 20 -14.29 -8.33 -7.24
CA LYS A 20 -13.02 -9.02 -6.94
C LYS A 20 -13.14 -10.55 -6.90
N ARG A 21 -14.23 -11.11 -6.35
CA ARG A 21 -14.42 -12.58 -6.33
C ARG A 21 -14.72 -13.17 -7.70
N HIS A 22 -15.45 -12.46 -8.57
CA HIS A 22 -15.73 -12.93 -9.93
C HIS A 22 -14.58 -12.64 -10.92
N PHE A 23 -13.85 -11.53 -10.79
CA PHE A 23 -12.64 -11.26 -11.58
C PHE A 23 -11.50 -12.22 -11.24
N THR A 24 -11.30 -12.55 -9.95
CA THR A 24 -10.23 -13.49 -9.54
C THR A 24 -10.46 -14.91 -10.01
N ASN A 25 -11.70 -15.41 -10.09
CA ASN A 25 -11.99 -16.72 -10.69
C ASN A 25 -11.80 -16.74 -12.21
N ARG A 26 -12.03 -15.60 -12.89
CA ARG A 26 -11.87 -15.46 -14.34
C ARG A 26 -10.41 -15.35 -14.77
N GLU A 27 -9.60 -14.57 -14.06
CA GLU A 27 -8.15 -14.51 -14.26
C GLU A 27 -7.49 -15.86 -13.92
N LYS A 28 -7.93 -16.54 -12.85
CA LYS A 28 -7.47 -17.90 -12.54
C LYS A 28 -7.75 -18.89 -13.68
N LEU A 29 -8.92 -18.81 -14.31
CA LEU A 29 -9.27 -19.67 -15.45
C LEU A 29 -8.40 -19.36 -16.69
N ILE A 30 -8.15 -18.08 -16.99
CA ILE A 30 -7.28 -17.63 -18.08
C ILE A 30 -5.84 -18.10 -17.83
N HIS A 31 -5.26 -17.81 -16.65
CA HIS A 31 -3.91 -18.27 -16.31
C HIS A 31 -3.80 -19.80 -16.36
N SER A 32 -4.83 -20.54 -15.94
CA SER A 32 -4.83 -22.01 -15.99
C SER A 32 -4.76 -22.58 -17.40
N LEU A 33 -5.27 -21.90 -18.43
CA LEU A 33 -5.22 -22.42 -19.80
C LEU A 33 -3.84 -22.29 -20.43
N ILE A 34 -3.18 -21.14 -20.25
CA ILE A 34 -1.78 -20.98 -20.68
C ILE A 34 -0.89 -21.93 -19.89
N GLU A 35 -1.05 -21.98 -18.56
CA GLU A 35 -0.29 -22.87 -17.68
C GLU A 35 -0.42 -24.34 -18.11
N ASN A 36 -1.64 -24.84 -18.29
CA ASN A 36 -1.86 -26.21 -18.74
C ASN A 36 -1.28 -26.49 -20.13
N ALA A 37 -1.33 -25.53 -21.05
CA ALA A 37 -0.76 -25.70 -22.39
C ALA A 37 0.77 -25.69 -22.36
N VAL A 38 1.37 -24.86 -21.52
CA VAL A 38 2.81 -24.76 -21.31
C VAL A 38 3.33 -26.00 -20.58
N ASP A 39 2.72 -26.40 -19.46
CA ASP A 39 3.14 -27.54 -18.63
C ASP A 39 2.99 -28.89 -19.33
N ARG A 40 2.01 -29.04 -20.23
CA ARG A 40 1.88 -30.24 -21.08
C ARG A 40 3.04 -30.36 -22.07
N SER A 41 3.66 -29.24 -22.42
CA SER A 41 4.81 -29.19 -23.31
C SER A 41 6.06 -29.34 -22.46
N LYS A 42 6.41 -30.59 -22.12
CA LYS A 42 7.48 -30.96 -21.15
C LYS A 42 8.80 -30.21 -21.32
N ILE A 43 9.10 -29.73 -22.54
CA ILE A 43 10.14 -28.76 -22.87
C ILE A 43 9.55 -27.87 -23.98
N ILE A 44 9.68 -26.54 -23.88
CA ILE A 44 9.34 -25.62 -24.97
C ILE A 44 10.65 -25.01 -25.48
N ASN A 45 11.23 -25.65 -26.48
CA ASN A 45 12.50 -25.24 -27.08
C ASN A 45 12.43 -25.07 -28.61
N SER A 46 11.26 -25.30 -29.21
CA SER A 46 11.12 -25.28 -30.67
C SER A 46 9.93 -24.46 -31.16
N ARG A 47 10.06 -23.93 -32.38
CA ARG A 47 8.98 -23.24 -33.12
C ARG A 47 7.69 -24.04 -33.18
N ARG A 48 7.80 -25.36 -33.38
CA ARG A 48 6.66 -26.28 -33.45
C ARG A 48 5.90 -26.35 -32.13
N GLU A 49 6.59 -26.33 -30.99
CA GLU A 49 5.96 -26.39 -29.68
C GLU A 49 5.18 -25.11 -29.38
N TRP A 50 5.73 -23.94 -29.70
CA TRP A 50 4.99 -22.68 -29.53
C TRP A 50 3.76 -22.59 -30.45
N GLY A 51 3.86 -23.10 -31.68
CA GLY A 51 2.71 -23.29 -32.56
C GLY A 51 1.63 -24.18 -31.93
N ASN A 52 2.03 -25.31 -31.35
CA ASN A 52 1.12 -26.24 -30.66
C ASN A 52 0.48 -25.62 -29.42
N VAL A 53 1.24 -24.86 -28.62
CA VAL A 53 0.71 -24.15 -27.45
C VAL A 53 -0.36 -23.15 -27.89
N ARG A 54 -0.10 -22.33 -28.92
CA ARG A 54 -1.09 -21.37 -29.44
C ARG A 54 -2.36 -22.09 -29.90
N GLN A 55 -2.22 -23.16 -30.68
CA GLN A 55 -3.37 -23.93 -31.17
C GLN A 55 -4.14 -24.61 -30.04
N THR A 56 -3.44 -25.14 -29.04
CA THR A 56 -4.07 -25.76 -27.87
C THR A 56 -4.91 -24.76 -27.10
N ILE A 57 -4.40 -23.53 -26.92
CA ILE A 57 -5.12 -22.46 -26.23
C ILE A 57 -6.32 -21.98 -27.07
N LEU A 58 -6.12 -21.73 -28.36
CA LEU A 58 -7.15 -21.21 -29.26
C LEU A 58 -8.31 -22.19 -29.43
N ASN A 59 -8.03 -23.48 -29.56
CA ASN A 59 -9.01 -24.53 -29.82
C ASN A 59 -9.57 -25.17 -28.53
N HIS A 60 -9.15 -24.71 -27.35
CA HIS A 60 -9.63 -25.29 -26.09
C HIS A 60 -11.14 -25.04 -25.93
N GLU A 61 -11.90 -26.05 -25.50
CA GLU A 61 -13.38 -25.94 -25.34
C GLU A 61 -13.80 -24.83 -24.36
N GLN A 62 -12.95 -24.54 -23.39
CA GLN A 62 -13.16 -23.47 -22.42
C GLN A 62 -12.71 -22.08 -22.92
N ASN A 63 -12.07 -21.99 -24.10
CA ASN A 63 -11.73 -20.73 -24.74
C ASN A 63 -12.99 -20.08 -25.34
N ARG A 64 -13.78 -19.43 -24.49
CA ARG A 64 -15.00 -18.70 -24.85
C ARG A 64 -14.70 -17.34 -25.50
N LYS A 65 -13.89 -17.33 -26.57
CA LYS A 65 -13.34 -16.13 -27.23
C LYS A 65 -12.49 -15.24 -26.29
N HIS A 66 -11.87 -15.86 -25.29
CA HIS A 66 -10.96 -15.15 -24.39
C HIS A 66 -9.58 -14.98 -25.02
N TYR A 67 -9.15 -15.98 -25.78
CA TYR A 67 -7.97 -15.96 -26.62
C TYR A 67 -8.38 -15.85 -28.08
N THR A 68 -7.84 -14.83 -28.75
CA THR A 68 -7.97 -14.58 -30.18
C THR A 68 -6.58 -14.50 -30.80
N MET A 69 -6.52 -14.57 -32.14
CA MET A 69 -5.26 -14.37 -32.86
C MET A 69 -4.61 -13.00 -32.54
N ASP A 70 -5.42 -12.00 -32.19
CA ASP A 70 -4.95 -10.64 -31.91
C ASP A 70 -4.42 -10.45 -30.48
N ASN A 71 -4.85 -11.27 -29.51
CA ASN A 71 -4.51 -11.03 -28.10
C ASN A 71 -3.64 -12.14 -27.48
N ILE A 72 -3.54 -13.31 -28.12
CA ILE A 72 -2.89 -14.49 -27.55
C ILE A 72 -1.42 -14.22 -27.23
N ASP A 73 -0.71 -13.53 -28.11
CA ASP A 73 0.72 -13.30 -27.96
C ASP A 73 1.01 -12.39 -26.74
N ALA A 74 0.24 -11.31 -26.59
CA ALA A 74 0.30 -10.44 -25.43
C ALA A 74 -0.06 -11.17 -24.11
N LEU A 75 -1.02 -12.10 -24.15
CA LEU A 75 -1.42 -12.89 -22.98
C LEU A 75 -0.35 -13.90 -22.57
N ILE A 76 0.32 -14.56 -23.53
CA ILE A 76 1.44 -15.48 -23.27
C ILE A 76 2.63 -14.72 -22.67
N LEU A 77 3.01 -13.58 -23.24
CA LEU A 77 4.08 -12.74 -22.67
C LEU A 77 3.72 -12.23 -21.28
N GLY A 78 2.45 -11.83 -21.08
CA GLY A 78 1.94 -11.42 -19.78
C GLY A 78 2.03 -12.54 -18.74
N PHE A 79 1.69 -13.77 -19.12
CA PHE A 79 1.82 -14.96 -18.28
C PHE A 79 3.27 -15.20 -17.86
N CYS A 80 4.20 -15.22 -18.82
CA CYS A 80 5.63 -15.44 -18.55
C CYS A 80 6.17 -14.37 -17.58
N THR A 81 5.80 -13.11 -17.81
CA THR A 81 6.17 -11.99 -16.92
C THR A 81 5.64 -12.18 -15.50
N THR A 82 4.36 -12.53 -15.34
CA THR A 82 3.72 -12.70 -14.03
C THR A 82 4.31 -13.87 -13.24
N ARG A 83 4.72 -14.95 -13.91
CA ARG A 83 5.39 -16.11 -13.26
C ARG A 83 6.89 -15.93 -13.07
N LYS A 84 7.47 -14.82 -13.53
CA LYS A 84 8.92 -14.58 -13.57
C LYS A 84 9.68 -15.64 -14.40
N GLU A 85 9.01 -16.23 -15.40
CA GLU A 85 9.59 -17.19 -16.34
C GLU A 85 10.12 -16.44 -17.58
N TYR A 86 11.15 -15.61 -17.38
CA TYR A 86 11.62 -14.68 -18.42
C TYR A 86 12.23 -15.38 -19.63
N GLU A 87 13.01 -16.44 -19.40
CA GLU A 87 13.60 -17.27 -20.47
C GLU A 87 12.54 -17.85 -21.40
N LEU A 88 11.41 -18.30 -20.83
CA LEU A 88 10.28 -18.79 -21.60
C LEU A 88 9.65 -17.67 -22.43
N GLY A 89 9.52 -16.48 -21.84
CA GLY A 89 9.07 -15.28 -22.55
C GLY A 89 9.97 -14.89 -23.73
N PHE A 90 11.30 -14.95 -23.57
CA PHE A 90 12.25 -14.68 -24.66
C PHE A 90 12.23 -15.75 -25.74
N SER A 91 12.12 -17.04 -25.37
CA SER A 91 11.88 -18.14 -26.30
C SER A 91 10.63 -17.88 -27.15
N TYR A 92 9.55 -17.37 -26.54
CA TYR A 92 8.34 -17.02 -27.28
C TYR A 92 8.52 -15.83 -28.24
N LEU A 93 9.26 -14.81 -27.83
CA LEU A 93 9.59 -13.68 -28.71
C LEU A 93 10.44 -14.12 -29.90
N GLN A 94 11.38 -15.04 -29.69
CA GLN A 94 12.16 -15.63 -30.77
C GLN A 94 11.25 -16.38 -31.76
N PHE A 95 10.29 -17.15 -31.25
CA PHE A 95 9.28 -17.79 -32.09
C PHE A 95 8.49 -16.78 -32.94
N LEU A 96 8.05 -15.65 -32.37
CA LEU A 96 7.34 -14.61 -33.14
C LEU A 96 8.22 -14.03 -34.26
N LYS A 97 9.52 -13.84 -34.00
CA LYS A 97 10.50 -13.41 -35.01
C LYS A 97 10.68 -14.46 -36.11
N ASP A 98 10.90 -15.72 -35.74
CA ASP A 98 11.12 -16.83 -36.68
C ASP A 98 9.91 -17.10 -37.60
N GLU A 99 8.71 -16.83 -37.10
CA GLU A 99 7.44 -16.93 -37.85
C GLU A 99 7.08 -15.65 -38.62
N ASN A 100 7.91 -14.60 -38.55
CA ASN A 100 7.61 -13.27 -39.11
C ASN A 100 6.25 -12.70 -38.64
N ILE A 101 5.84 -12.98 -37.41
CA ILE A 101 4.61 -12.45 -36.82
C ILE A 101 4.90 -11.04 -36.30
N LYS A 102 4.34 -10.00 -36.95
CA LYS A 102 4.50 -8.61 -36.49
C LYS A 102 3.77 -8.42 -35.14
N PRO A 103 4.48 -8.03 -34.07
CA PRO A 103 3.85 -7.72 -32.79
C PRO A 103 2.92 -6.51 -32.91
N ASN A 104 1.70 -6.61 -32.38
CA ASN A 104 0.80 -5.47 -32.26
C ASN A 104 1.10 -4.63 -31.00
N LEU A 105 0.37 -3.52 -30.83
CA LEU A 105 0.52 -2.59 -29.70
C LEU A 105 0.55 -3.30 -28.33
N ALA A 106 -0.38 -4.24 -28.10
CA ALA A 106 -0.47 -4.96 -26.83
C ALA A 106 0.72 -5.89 -26.61
N THR A 107 1.15 -6.61 -27.66
CA THR A 107 2.31 -7.50 -27.61
C THR A 107 3.60 -6.73 -27.38
N ILE A 108 3.80 -5.57 -28.03
CA ILE A 108 4.95 -4.68 -27.80
C ILE A 108 4.96 -4.18 -26.35
N GLY A 109 3.81 -3.73 -25.82
CA GLY A 109 3.72 -3.30 -24.43
C GLY A 109 4.10 -4.41 -23.44
N LYS A 110 3.68 -5.66 -23.71
CA LYS A 110 4.05 -6.82 -22.89
C LYS A 110 5.51 -7.22 -23.04
N TYR A 111 6.08 -7.05 -24.23
CA TYR A 111 7.50 -7.22 -24.48
C TYR A 111 8.33 -6.25 -23.62
N PHE A 112 8.03 -4.94 -23.67
CA PHE A 112 8.73 -3.95 -22.84
C PHE A 112 8.63 -4.27 -21.35
N LYS A 113 7.46 -4.72 -20.89
CA LYS A 113 7.27 -5.13 -19.51
C LYS A 113 8.10 -6.37 -19.12
N LEU A 114 8.16 -7.39 -19.99
CA LEU A 114 9.00 -8.57 -19.79
C LEU A 114 10.47 -8.18 -19.69
N LEU A 115 10.95 -7.38 -20.66
CA LEU A 115 12.33 -6.93 -20.74
C LEU A 115 12.73 -6.13 -19.50
N TYR A 116 11.89 -5.19 -19.08
CA TYR A 116 12.11 -4.39 -17.88
C TYR A 116 12.23 -5.26 -16.62
N HIS A 117 11.29 -6.18 -16.37
CA HIS A 117 11.35 -7.01 -15.16
C HIS A 117 12.50 -8.02 -15.16
N CYS A 118 12.97 -8.46 -16.34
CA CYS A 118 14.15 -9.29 -16.45
C CYS A 118 15.43 -8.47 -16.18
N ASN A 119 15.51 -7.25 -16.69
CA ASN A 119 16.77 -6.52 -16.81
C ASN A 119 16.92 -5.31 -15.88
N GLU A 120 15.88 -4.88 -15.14
CA GLU A 120 15.94 -3.63 -14.35
C GLU A 120 17.14 -3.59 -13.38
N LYS A 121 17.48 -4.71 -12.75
CA LYS A 121 18.62 -4.79 -11.83
C LYS A 121 19.95 -4.72 -12.58
N TYR A 122 20.08 -5.50 -13.64
CA TYR A 122 21.26 -5.52 -14.50
C TYR A 122 21.53 -4.14 -15.14
N TYR A 123 20.47 -3.49 -15.60
CA TYR A 123 20.54 -2.18 -16.23
C TYR A 123 20.78 -1.06 -15.23
N PHE A 124 19.93 -0.89 -14.21
CA PHE A 124 20.02 0.29 -13.32
C PHE A 124 21.04 0.12 -12.20
N ILE A 125 21.19 -1.08 -11.64
CA ILE A 125 22.06 -1.32 -10.48
C ILE A 125 23.47 -1.70 -10.96
N GLU A 126 23.60 -2.69 -11.85
CA GLU A 126 24.89 -3.12 -12.38
C GLU A 126 25.43 -2.17 -13.48
N LYS A 127 24.57 -1.33 -14.06
CA LYS A 127 24.90 -0.39 -15.16
C LYS A 127 25.35 -1.09 -16.44
N LYS A 128 24.84 -2.29 -16.69
CA LYS A 128 25.18 -3.06 -17.87
C LYS A 128 24.10 -2.87 -18.92
N LYS A 129 24.51 -2.35 -20.08
CA LYS A 129 23.63 -2.10 -21.23
C LYS A 129 23.77 -3.24 -22.23
N ASN A 130 22.66 -3.60 -22.86
CA ASN A 130 22.66 -4.46 -24.04
C ASN A 130 22.31 -3.60 -25.27
N PRO A 131 23.28 -3.27 -26.14
CA PRO A 131 23.03 -2.43 -27.31
C PRO A 131 21.95 -2.99 -28.25
N GLU A 132 21.87 -4.32 -28.40
CA GLU A 132 20.88 -4.96 -29.28
C GLU A 132 19.45 -4.78 -28.76
N ASP A 133 19.26 -4.93 -27.43
CA ASP A 133 17.98 -4.67 -26.79
C ASP A 133 17.60 -3.19 -26.90
N GLU A 134 18.55 -2.29 -26.69
CA GLU A 134 18.33 -0.84 -26.79
C GLU A 134 17.89 -0.42 -28.20
N GLU A 135 18.60 -0.88 -29.24
CA GLU A 135 18.24 -0.61 -30.64
C GLU A 135 16.84 -1.15 -30.96
N TYR A 136 16.54 -2.38 -30.53
CA TYR A 136 15.24 -2.99 -30.78
C TYR A 136 14.10 -2.28 -30.03
N ILE A 137 14.31 -1.85 -28.78
CA ILE A 137 13.34 -1.03 -28.03
C ILE A 137 13.02 0.25 -28.79
N LEU A 138 14.05 0.97 -29.24
CA LEU A 138 13.89 2.25 -29.92
C LEU A 138 13.18 2.08 -31.27
N LYS A 139 13.51 1.01 -32.01
CA LYS A 139 12.81 0.66 -33.24
C LYS A 139 11.32 0.37 -32.98
N CYS A 140 11.01 -0.50 -32.01
CA CYS A 140 9.62 -0.79 -31.65
C CYS A 140 8.86 0.46 -31.22
N TYR A 141 9.50 1.36 -30.47
CA TYR A 141 8.92 2.63 -30.06
C TYR A 141 8.63 3.56 -31.26
N GLN A 142 9.57 3.69 -32.20
CA GLN A 142 9.41 4.51 -33.40
C GLN A 142 8.28 3.97 -34.29
N ASP A 143 8.25 2.66 -34.54
CA ASP A 143 7.18 2.00 -35.29
C ASP A 143 5.83 2.23 -34.62
N LEU A 144 5.77 2.11 -33.29
CA LEU A 144 4.56 2.29 -32.50
C LEU A 144 4.03 3.73 -32.58
N ARG A 145 4.89 4.75 -32.49
CA ARG A 145 4.48 6.16 -32.65
C ARG A 145 4.11 6.53 -34.09
N SER A 146 4.69 5.85 -35.08
CA SER A 146 4.31 5.99 -36.49
C SER A 146 2.93 5.40 -36.76
N ASP A 147 2.67 4.19 -36.27
CA ASP A 147 1.40 3.48 -36.44
C ASP A 147 0.28 4.13 -35.58
N TYR A 148 0.63 4.68 -34.41
CA TYR A 148 -0.31 5.28 -33.45
C TYR A 148 0.24 6.61 -32.89
N PRO A 149 -0.11 7.76 -33.49
CA PRO A 149 0.38 9.07 -33.02
C PRO A 149 -0.03 9.40 -31.58
N ILE A 150 -1.22 8.97 -31.17
CA ILE A 150 -1.77 9.16 -29.82
C ILE A 150 -1.90 7.80 -29.15
N LEU A 151 -1.35 7.70 -27.95
CA LEU A 151 -1.35 6.48 -27.15
C LEU A 151 -2.19 6.68 -25.89
N ASP A 152 -2.90 5.63 -25.48
CA ASP A 152 -3.59 5.62 -24.20
C ASP A 152 -2.60 5.45 -23.04
N SER A 153 -3.06 5.71 -21.81
CA SER A 153 -2.21 5.67 -20.62
C SER A 153 -1.53 4.31 -20.41
N LEU A 154 -2.20 3.18 -20.71
CA LEU A 154 -1.61 1.85 -20.51
C LEU A 154 -0.49 1.59 -21.51
N SER A 155 -0.67 2.02 -22.76
CA SER A 155 0.34 1.89 -23.81
C SER A 155 1.57 2.76 -23.51
N LEU A 156 1.36 3.99 -23.04
CA LEU A 156 2.44 4.88 -22.58
C LEU A 156 3.17 4.30 -21.37
N GLU A 157 2.44 3.79 -20.37
CA GLU A 157 3.04 3.18 -19.17
C GLU A 157 3.94 1.99 -19.52
N ASN A 158 3.54 1.14 -20.46
CA ASN A 158 4.40 0.04 -20.93
C ASN A 158 5.58 0.54 -21.77
N THR A 159 5.38 1.58 -22.58
CA THR A 159 6.45 2.21 -23.39
C THR A 159 7.54 2.80 -22.49
N ILE A 160 7.15 3.44 -21.38
CA ILE A 160 8.09 3.94 -20.36
C ILE A 160 9.02 2.82 -19.87
N LEU A 161 8.51 1.60 -19.64
CA LEU A 161 9.33 0.50 -19.14
C LEU A 161 10.46 0.12 -20.09
N GLY A 162 10.20 0.11 -21.40
CA GLY A 162 11.24 -0.11 -22.41
C GLY A 162 12.17 1.09 -22.54
N VAL A 163 11.63 2.27 -22.88
CA VAL A 163 12.41 3.47 -23.23
C VAL A 163 13.24 3.99 -22.05
N SER A 164 12.81 3.76 -20.81
CA SER A 164 13.59 4.13 -19.61
C SER A 164 14.96 3.45 -19.51
N MET A 165 15.14 2.31 -20.19
CA MET A 165 16.40 1.57 -20.27
C MET A 165 17.23 1.93 -21.51
N THR A 166 17.03 3.10 -22.10
CA THR A 166 17.75 3.57 -23.30
C THR A 166 18.38 4.93 -23.07
N HIS A 167 19.26 5.37 -23.98
CA HIS A 167 19.80 6.73 -23.97
C HIS A 167 18.71 7.80 -24.16
N GLU A 168 17.54 7.46 -24.70
CA GLU A 168 16.41 8.38 -24.88
C GLU A 168 15.42 8.40 -23.71
N TRP A 169 15.81 7.90 -22.53
CA TRP A 169 14.94 7.80 -21.34
C TRP A 169 14.22 9.12 -20.97
N LYS A 170 14.76 10.28 -21.33
CA LYS A 170 14.13 11.59 -21.08
C LYS A 170 12.77 11.74 -21.78
N LYS A 171 12.55 11.06 -22.91
CA LYS A 171 11.24 11.04 -23.58
C LYS A 171 10.14 10.48 -22.68
N CYS A 172 10.50 9.65 -21.69
CA CYS A 172 9.55 9.14 -20.70
C CYS A 172 8.95 10.25 -19.82
N LEU A 173 9.60 11.42 -19.69
CA LEU A 173 9.02 12.57 -18.97
C LEU A 173 7.81 13.12 -19.73
N ASP A 174 7.91 13.25 -21.06
CA ASP A 174 6.80 13.68 -21.91
C ASP A 174 5.65 12.67 -21.84
N PHE A 175 5.97 11.37 -21.87
CA PHE A 175 4.96 10.31 -21.72
C PHE A 175 4.27 10.37 -20.36
N MET A 176 5.01 10.73 -19.30
CA MET A 176 4.43 10.91 -17.98
C MET A 176 3.43 12.07 -17.95
N GLU A 177 3.73 13.18 -18.61
CA GLU A 177 2.79 14.31 -18.74
C GLU A 177 1.56 13.94 -19.59
N GLU A 178 1.74 13.19 -20.69
CA GLU A 178 0.62 12.65 -21.47
C GLU A 178 -0.31 11.75 -20.62
N ILE A 179 0.26 10.87 -19.79
CA ILE A 179 -0.51 10.02 -18.88
C ILE A 179 -1.31 10.88 -17.88
N LYS A 180 -0.67 11.90 -17.30
CA LYS A 180 -1.26 12.80 -16.28
C LYS A 180 -2.51 13.53 -16.77
N ILE A 181 -2.71 13.66 -18.09
CA ILE A 181 -3.94 14.21 -18.68
C ILE A 181 -5.15 13.33 -18.34
N THR A 182 -4.98 12.01 -18.28
CA THR A 182 -6.08 11.05 -18.16
C THR A 182 -6.11 10.31 -16.82
N THR A 183 -4.95 10.08 -16.21
CA THR A 183 -4.82 9.28 -14.98
C THR A 183 -3.52 9.59 -14.24
N ILE A 184 -3.37 9.04 -13.03
CA ILE A 184 -2.13 9.12 -12.28
C ILE A 184 -1.22 7.96 -12.75
N PRO A 185 0.04 8.22 -13.16
CA PRO A 185 0.97 7.16 -13.56
C PRO A 185 1.12 6.07 -12.49
N ASN A 186 1.29 4.83 -12.92
CA ASN A 186 1.41 3.68 -12.02
C ASN A 186 2.78 3.63 -11.29
N ASN A 187 2.89 2.74 -10.28
CA ASN A 187 4.09 2.60 -9.46
C ASN A 187 5.36 2.26 -10.27
N ILE A 188 5.23 1.39 -11.27
CA ILE A 188 6.37 0.84 -12.01
C ILE A 188 6.90 1.89 -12.99
N SER A 189 6.02 2.65 -13.66
CA SER A 189 6.41 3.72 -14.56
C SER A 189 7.14 4.85 -13.83
N TYR A 190 6.67 5.25 -12.64
CA TYR A 190 7.45 6.16 -11.77
C TYR A 190 8.81 5.55 -11.42
N SER A 191 8.85 4.30 -10.97
CA SER A 191 10.09 3.64 -10.55
C SER A 191 11.12 3.56 -11.67
N ALA A 192 10.69 3.23 -12.89
CA ALA A 192 11.54 3.16 -14.07
C ALA A 192 12.19 4.51 -14.40
N ILE A 193 11.41 5.60 -14.39
CA ILE A 193 11.92 6.94 -14.72
C ILE A 193 12.83 7.48 -13.61
N ILE A 194 12.46 7.27 -12.33
CA ILE A 194 13.29 7.69 -11.20
C ILE A 194 14.62 6.93 -11.20
N SER A 195 14.60 5.62 -11.45
CA SER A 195 15.83 4.82 -11.61
C SER A 195 16.67 5.29 -12.79
N ALA A 196 16.07 5.64 -13.93
CA ALA A 196 16.79 6.22 -15.06
C ALA A 196 17.43 7.57 -14.72
N ALA A 197 16.71 8.45 -14.02
CA ALA A 197 17.24 9.74 -13.57
C ALA A 197 18.44 9.56 -12.63
N PHE A 198 18.32 8.69 -11.62
CA PHE A 198 19.45 8.39 -10.73
C PHE A 198 20.62 7.76 -11.48
N LEU A 199 20.39 6.77 -12.36
CA LEU A 199 21.46 6.15 -13.15
C LEU A 199 22.28 7.17 -13.95
N ASN A 200 21.60 8.19 -14.49
CA ASN A 200 22.20 9.26 -15.30
C ASN A 200 22.69 10.47 -14.47
N ASN A 201 22.75 10.35 -13.14
CA ASN A 201 23.16 11.40 -12.20
C ASN A 201 22.28 12.66 -12.19
N GLU A 202 21.02 12.56 -12.64
CA GLU A 202 20.02 13.62 -12.52
C GLU A 202 19.28 13.52 -11.19
N GLU A 203 20.04 13.70 -10.11
CA GLU A 203 19.59 13.39 -8.76
C GLU A 203 18.38 14.23 -8.33
N GLU A 204 18.40 15.55 -8.55
CA GLU A 204 17.28 16.42 -8.17
C GLU A 204 15.98 16.05 -8.89
N LEU A 205 16.05 15.70 -10.18
CA LEU A 205 14.90 15.21 -10.92
C LEU A 205 14.38 13.91 -10.30
N GLY A 206 15.27 12.97 -9.97
CA GLY A 206 14.92 11.72 -9.31
C GLY A 206 14.18 11.93 -7.98
N TRP A 207 14.66 12.85 -7.13
CA TRP A 207 13.99 13.18 -5.87
C TRP A 207 12.66 13.90 -6.07
N GLN A 208 12.57 14.86 -6.99
CA GLN A 208 11.31 15.54 -7.31
C GLN A 208 10.22 14.57 -7.78
N LEU A 209 10.59 13.63 -8.65
CA LEU A 209 9.68 12.58 -9.13
C LEU A 209 9.31 11.60 -8.02
N LEU A 210 10.24 11.27 -7.12
CA LEU A 210 9.97 10.41 -5.97
C LEU A 210 8.99 11.08 -4.97
N GLU A 211 9.14 12.37 -4.71
CA GLU A 211 8.18 13.15 -3.91
C GLU A 211 6.81 13.26 -4.60
N GLU A 212 6.78 13.45 -5.92
CA GLU A 212 5.55 13.42 -6.70
C GLU A 212 4.85 12.05 -6.60
N MET A 213 5.61 10.96 -6.73
CA MET A 213 5.14 9.59 -6.59
C MET A 213 4.44 9.40 -5.23
N PHE A 214 5.06 9.84 -4.14
CA PHE A 214 4.45 9.76 -2.80
C PHE A 214 3.22 10.66 -2.66
N ARG A 215 3.24 11.90 -3.18
CA ARG A 215 2.07 12.81 -3.18
C ARG A 215 0.88 12.25 -3.94
N ASN A 216 1.13 11.41 -4.92
CA ASN A 216 0.11 10.70 -5.69
C ASN A 216 -0.31 9.36 -5.05
N GLY A 217 0.23 9.01 -3.87
CA GLY A 217 -0.10 7.78 -3.15
C GLY A 217 0.39 6.52 -3.86
N ARG A 218 1.47 6.64 -4.63
CA ARG A 218 2.16 5.51 -5.29
C ARG A 218 3.28 5.01 -4.38
N ASN A 219 3.56 3.70 -4.47
CA ASN A 219 4.58 3.05 -3.65
C ASN A 219 5.87 2.84 -4.47
N PRO A 220 7.02 3.34 -4.01
CA PRO A 220 8.29 3.19 -4.71
C PRO A 220 8.74 1.72 -4.80
N GLY A 221 9.27 1.31 -5.95
CA GLY A 221 9.93 0.01 -6.08
C GLY A 221 11.34 0.02 -5.49
N SER A 222 11.81 -1.14 -5.02
CA SER A 222 13.17 -1.30 -4.46
C SER A 222 14.28 -0.87 -5.43
N VAL A 223 14.08 -1.06 -6.73
CA VAL A 223 15.02 -0.69 -7.80
C VAL A 223 15.46 0.78 -7.73
N ILE A 224 14.58 1.70 -7.31
CA ILE A 224 14.89 3.12 -7.15
C ILE A 224 16.04 3.30 -6.16
N PHE A 225 15.87 2.75 -4.96
CA PHE A 225 16.80 2.90 -3.86
C PHE A 225 18.10 2.12 -4.13
N LEU A 226 18.00 0.93 -4.72
CA LEU A 226 19.18 0.15 -5.10
C LEU A 226 20.02 0.86 -6.16
N THR A 227 19.39 1.54 -7.12
CA THR A 227 20.08 2.35 -8.13
C THR A 227 20.83 3.52 -7.48
N TYR A 228 20.15 4.25 -6.59
CA TYR A 228 20.74 5.35 -5.85
C TYR A 228 21.92 4.90 -4.96
N LEU A 229 21.77 3.78 -4.25
CA LEU A 229 22.83 3.19 -3.41
C LEU A 229 24.02 2.67 -4.24
N SER A 230 23.77 2.09 -5.41
CA SER A 230 24.82 1.64 -6.34
C SER A 230 25.67 2.82 -6.84
N ASN A 231 25.04 3.97 -7.11
CA ASN A 231 25.76 5.19 -7.49
C ASN A 231 26.68 5.68 -6.36
N ILE A 232 26.18 5.72 -5.13
CA ILE A 232 26.99 6.12 -3.96
C ILE A 232 28.18 5.18 -3.80
N GLY A 233 27.96 3.86 -3.90
CA GLY A 233 29.01 2.86 -3.70
C GLY A 233 30.16 2.89 -4.71
N LYS A 234 30.02 3.60 -5.84
CA LYS A 234 31.11 3.80 -6.83
C LYS A 234 31.87 5.10 -6.63
N MET A 235 31.39 6.00 -5.77
CA MET A 235 32.04 7.28 -5.51
C MET A 235 33.21 7.08 -4.55
N LYS A 236 34.34 7.75 -4.83
CA LYS A 236 35.52 7.72 -3.96
C LYS A 236 35.38 8.62 -2.73
N ASN A 237 34.49 9.61 -2.79
CA ASN A 237 34.30 10.59 -1.73
C ASN A 237 33.34 10.05 -0.67
N THR A 238 33.87 9.66 0.49
CA THR A 238 33.12 9.11 1.62
C THR A 238 32.19 10.14 2.28
N ALA A 239 32.61 11.40 2.37
CA ALA A 239 31.79 12.48 2.95
C ALA A 239 30.55 12.75 2.08
N TYR A 240 30.72 12.78 0.77
CA TYR A 240 29.60 12.90 -0.17
C TYR A 240 28.66 11.69 -0.07
N GLY A 241 29.20 10.47 0.08
CA GLY A 241 28.37 9.28 0.28
C GLY A 241 27.55 9.32 1.58
N ALA A 242 28.11 9.86 2.66
CA ALA A 242 27.41 10.06 3.93
C ALA A 242 26.25 11.07 3.80
N GLU A 243 26.48 12.20 3.14
CA GLU A 243 25.43 13.20 2.86
C GLU A 243 24.24 12.59 2.08
N LYS A 244 24.55 11.79 1.06
CA LYS A 244 23.53 11.11 0.25
C LYS A 244 22.74 10.06 1.02
N LEU A 245 23.37 9.36 1.96
CA LEU A 245 22.71 8.43 2.86
C LEU A 245 21.82 9.15 3.87
N GLU A 246 22.26 10.28 4.43
CA GLU A 246 21.45 11.13 5.31
C GLU A 246 20.19 11.63 4.60
N ARG A 247 20.30 12.08 3.34
CA ARG A 247 19.13 12.45 2.51
C ARG A 247 18.15 11.29 2.36
N LEU A 248 18.66 10.09 2.06
CA LEU A 248 17.82 8.89 1.91
C LEU A 248 17.08 8.50 3.20
N PHE A 249 17.77 8.53 4.34
CA PHE A 249 17.16 8.15 5.62
C PHE A 249 16.16 9.21 6.10
N THR A 250 16.45 10.48 5.85
CA THR A 250 15.52 11.58 6.07
C THR A 250 14.25 11.39 5.23
N PHE A 251 14.40 11.05 3.95
CA PHE A 251 13.26 10.73 3.10
C PHE A 251 12.44 9.56 3.64
N PHE A 252 13.09 8.48 4.12
CA PHE A 252 12.38 7.37 4.74
C PHE A 252 11.63 7.78 6.01
N HIS A 253 12.23 8.68 6.81
CA HIS A 253 11.63 9.20 8.02
C HIS A 253 10.37 10.03 7.74
N GLU A 254 10.48 11.00 6.83
CA GLU A 254 9.39 11.94 6.53
C GLU A 254 8.17 11.25 5.91
N ASN A 255 8.40 10.16 5.19
CA ASN A 255 7.35 9.45 4.45
C ASN A 255 6.86 8.16 5.15
N ASP A 256 7.27 7.90 6.39
CA ASP A 256 7.00 6.64 7.12
C ASP A 256 7.32 5.39 6.28
N PHE A 257 8.35 5.49 5.44
CA PHE A 257 8.69 4.44 4.48
C PHE A 257 9.54 3.36 5.15
N LYS A 258 9.08 2.11 5.01
CA LYS A 258 9.81 0.91 5.40
C LYS A 258 10.34 0.26 4.13
N CYS A 259 11.64 0.09 4.04
CA CYS A 259 12.25 -0.47 2.86
C CYS A 259 12.19 -2.01 2.85
N ASP A 260 12.35 -2.61 1.68
CA ASP A 260 12.44 -4.07 1.57
C ASP A 260 13.79 -4.56 2.11
N LYS A 261 13.84 -5.84 2.52
CA LYS A 261 15.08 -6.48 3.01
C LYS A 261 16.27 -6.28 2.07
N GLU A 262 16.06 -6.37 0.76
CA GLU A 262 17.11 -6.17 -0.25
C GLU A 262 17.73 -4.76 -0.18
N VAL A 263 16.91 -3.73 0.03
CA VAL A 263 17.38 -2.34 0.19
C VAL A 263 18.16 -2.23 1.51
N ALA A 264 17.69 -2.85 2.58
CA ALA A 264 18.39 -2.86 3.87
C ALA A 264 19.76 -3.57 3.77
N ASP A 265 19.88 -4.65 2.98
CA ASP A 265 21.14 -5.32 2.68
C ASP A 265 22.11 -4.45 1.90
N ALA A 266 21.60 -3.71 0.91
CA ALA A 266 22.40 -2.76 0.14
C ALA A 266 22.91 -1.60 1.02
N ILE A 267 22.04 -1.04 1.88
CA ILE A 267 22.42 0.00 2.85
C ILE A 267 23.50 -0.53 3.79
N SER A 268 23.31 -1.72 4.36
CA SER A 268 24.25 -2.36 5.29
C SER A 268 25.61 -2.59 4.65
N SER A 269 25.61 -3.11 3.41
CA SER A 269 26.83 -3.32 2.62
C SER A 269 27.58 -2.03 2.34
N LEU A 270 26.86 -0.96 1.99
CA LEU A 270 27.45 0.35 1.72
C LEU A 270 28.01 1.00 2.99
N TYR A 271 27.29 0.93 4.11
CA TYR A 271 27.76 1.44 5.41
C TYR A 271 29.09 0.79 5.81
N LYS A 272 29.19 -0.54 5.68
CA LYS A 272 30.43 -1.29 5.98
C LYS A 272 31.58 -0.89 5.05
N LYS A 273 31.31 -0.62 3.78
CA LYS A 273 32.33 -0.11 2.83
C LYS A 273 32.85 1.27 3.19
N LEU A 274 32.03 2.09 3.85
CA LEU A 274 32.40 3.41 4.36
C LEU A 274 33.08 3.36 5.74
N ASP A 275 33.53 2.18 6.19
CA ASP A 275 34.14 1.95 7.52
C ASP A 275 33.22 2.29 8.71
N ASN A 276 31.90 2.29 8.48
CA ASN A 276 30.88 2.48 9.50
C ASN A 276 30.32 1.13 9.99
N HIS A 277 29.74 1.13 11.20
CA HIS A 277 29.15 -0.07 11.78
C HIS A 277 27.69 -0.24 11.35
N SER A 278 27.35 -1.43 10.85
CA SER A 278 25.99 -1.80 10.46
C SER A 278 25.63 -3.18 10.99
N SER A 279 24.48 -3.28 11.68
CA SER A 279 24.00 -4.51 12.29
C SER A 279 22.49 -4.67 12.09
N PHE A 280 22.07 -5.84 11.60
CA PHE A 280 20.67 -6.23 11.60
C PHE A 280 20.26 -6.59 13.02
N THR A 281 19.17 -6.00 13.51
CA THR A 281 18.75 -6.12 14.89
C THR A 281 17.24 -6.28 15.02
N GLN A 282 16.82 -6.55 16.25
CA GLN A 282 15.42 -6.52 16.64
C GLN A 282 15.19 -5.43 17.68
N VAL A 283 14.01 -4.83 17.63
CA VAL A 283 13.57 -3.85 18.63
C VAL A 283 12.48 -4.48 19.49
N SER A 284 12.66 -4.40 20.81
CA SER A 284 11.69 -4.89 21.78
C SER A 284 10.40 -4.07 21.77
N TYR A 285 9.32 -4.59 22.37
CA TYR A 285 8.05 -3.84 22.49
C TYR A 285 8.17 -2.50 23.25
N LYS A 286 9.19 -2.38 24.10
CA LYS A 286 9.51 -1.15 24.85
C LYS A 286 10.29 -0.12 24.00
N GLY A 287 10.58 -0.44 22.74
CA GLY A 287 11.37 0.40 21.83
C GLY A 287 12.87 0.32 22.04
N VAL A 288 13.38 -0.68 22.76
CA VAL A 288 14.82 -0.83 22.97
C VAL A 288 15.44 -1.70 21.88
N CYS A 289 16.47 -1.18 21.21
CA CYS A 289 17.27 -1.87 20.21
C CYS A 289 18.16 -2.95 20.84
N ASN A 290 18.16 -4.18 20.30
CA ASN A 290 18.97 -5.27 20.84
C ASN A 290 20.47 -5.13 20.54
N ASN A 291 20.86 -4.25 19.61
CA ASN A 291 22.27 -4.06 19.22
C ASN A 291 22.93 -2.90 19.97
N CYS A 292 22.33 -1.71 19.96
CA CYS A 292 22.92 -0.53 20.62
C CYS A 292 22.30 -0.22 21.99
N HIS A 293 21.24 -0.94 22.38
CA HIS A 293 20.49 -0.74 23.63
C HIS A 293 19.84 0.64 23.81
N LEU A 294 19.86 1.49 22.78
CA LEU A 294 19.13 2.76 22.77
C LEU A 294 17.62 2.52 22.68
N LYS A 295 16.88 3.42 23.32
CA LYS A 295 15.44 3.48 23.23
C LYS A 295 15.04 4.39 22.07
N LEU A 296 14.25 3.87 21.14
CA LEU A 296 13.68 4.62 20.03
C LEU A 296 12.71 5.70 20.51
N ASN A 297 12.62 6.77 19.74
CA ASN A 297 11.74 7.89 20.01
C ASN A 297 10.28 7.57 19.71
N ASN A 298 9.40 8.28 20.40
CA ASN A 298 7.99 8.37 20.06
C ASN A 298 7.71 9.75 19.45
N TYR A 299 7.46 9.79 18.14
CA TYR A 299 7.13 11.02 17.41
C TYR A 299 5.64 11.28 17.51
N GLU A 300 5.20 11.87 18.62
CA GLU A 300 3.80 12.24 18.80
C GLU A 300 3.39 13.34 17.83
N VAL A 301 2.14 13.27 17.38
CA VAL A 301 1.55 14.30 16.52
C VAL A 301 1.40 15.59 17.31
N GLY A 302 1.92 16.70 16.76
CA GLY A 302 1.80 18.02 17.38
C GLY A 302 0.35 18.51 17.44
N GLN A 303 0.04 19.43 18.36
CA GLN A 303 -1.32 19.94 18.51
C GLN A 303 -1.82 20.64 17.23
N GLU A 304 -0.98 21.46 16.59
CA GLU A 304 -1.34 22.14 15.34
C GLU A 304 -1.60 21.17 14.18
N GLU A 305 -0.73 20.17 14.02
CA GLU A 305 -0.90 19.12 13.01
C GLU A 305 -2.19 18.32 13.27
N PHE A 306 -2.46 17.99 14.53
CA PHE A 306 -3.66 17.29 14.94
C PHE A 306 -4.94 18.10 14.63
N ASP A 307 -4.94 19.40 14.92
CA ASP A 307 -6.10 20.26 14.67
C ASP A 307 -6.37 20.43 13.17
N ASP A 308 -5.33 20.52 12.35
CA ASP A 308 -5.46 20.52 10.89
C ASP A 308 -6.00 19.17 10.38
N LEU A 309 -5.49 18.05 10.88
CA LEU A 309 -5.99 16.71 10.57
C LEU A 309 -7.48 16.58 10.93
N LYS A 310 -7.86 16.99 12.14
CA LYS A 310 -9.25 17.00 12.64
C LYS A 310 -10.15 17.80 11.70
N LYS A 311 -9.73 19.00 11.30
CA LYS A 311 -10.49 19.86 10.38
C LYS A 311 -10.66 19.22 8.99
N LYS A 312 -9.60 18.63 8.44
CA LYS A 312 -9.62 17.96 7.13
C LYS A 312 -10.49 16.70 7.15
N LEU A 313 -10.36 15.87 8.19
CA LEU A 313 -11.21 14.70 8.38
C LEU A 313 -12.67 15.10 8.55
N PHE A 314 -12.98 16.11 9.36
CA PHE A 314 -14.35 16.57 9.52
C PHE A 314 -14.98 17.00 8.19
N LYS A 315 -14.25 17.82 7.42
CA LYS A 315 -14.71 18.28 6.11
C LYS A 315 -14.93 17.14 5.12
N ASN A 316 -14.02 16.17 5.08
CA ASN A 316 -14.06 15.09 4.07
C ASN A 316 -14.97 13.92 4.48
N VAL A 317 -15.07 13.63 5.77
CA VAL A 317 -15.83 12.49 6.31
C VAL A 317 -17.27 12.91 6.58
N ILE A 318 -17.50 14.02 7.30
CA ILE A 318 -18.84 14.40 7.76
C ILE A 318 -19.59 15.28 6.75
N ILE A 319 -18.89 16.25 6.13
CA ILE A 319 -19.48 17.13 5.12
C ILE A 319 -19.37 16.54 3.71
N GLY A 320 -18.44 15.60 3.50
CA GLY A 320 -18.23 14.92 2.22
C GLY A 320 -19.44 14.09 1.78
N ARG A 321 -19.57 13.92 0.47
CA ARG A 321 -20.72 13.31 -0.23
C ARG A 321 -21.12 11.89 0.22
N ASP A 322 -20.33 11.18 1.03
CA ASP A 322 -20.57 9.77 1.35
C ASP A 322 -21.44 9.52 2.60
N LEU A 323 -21.33 10.33 3.66
CA LEU A 323 -22.12 10.14 4.88
C LEU A 323 -23.58 10.59 4.68
N PHE A 324 -23.81 11.66 3.93
CA PHE A 324 -25.15 12.12 3.53
C PHE A 324 -25.90 11.13 2.64
N VAL A 325 -25.19 10.28 1.90
CA VAL A 325 -25.79 9.27 1.02
C VAL A 325 -26.12 7.98 1.79
N LYS A 326 -25.41 7.69 2.89
CA LYS A 326 -25.52 6.41 3.61
C LYS A 326 -26.18 6.51 4.99
N THR A 327 -26.33 7.71 5.56
CA THR A 327 -26.91 7.87 6.90
C THR A 327 -28.11 8.81 6.91
N ASN A 328 -29.06 8.54 7.80
CA ASN A 328 -30.30 9.30 7.95
C ASN A 328 -29.99 10.76 8.38
N PRO A 329 -30.55 11.80 7.70
CA PRO A 329 -30.39 13.20 8.11
C PRO A 329 -30.81 13.51 9.55
N ALA A 330 -31.76 12.75 10.12
CA ALA A 330 -32.14 12.88 11.52
C ALA A 330 -31.04 12.39 12.48
N GLU A 331 -30.37 11.30 12.12
CA GLU A 331 -29.24 10.75 12.90
C GLU A 331 -28.03 11.67 12.85
N LEU A 332 -27.74 12.25 11.68
CA LEU A 332 -26.68 13.23 11.55
C LEU A 332 -26.93 14.48 12.42
N ARG A 333 -28.17 14.99 12.44
CA ARG A 333 -28.53 16.12 13.32
C ARG A 333 -28.43 15.75 14.80
N LYS A 334 -28.87 14.56 15.19
CA LYS A 334 -28.70 14.05 16.55
C LYS A 334 -27.22 13.99 16.94
N PHE A 335 -26.36 13.54 16.03
CA PHE A 335 -24.92 13.52 16.24
C PHE A 335 -24.32 14.92 16.34
N GLN A 336 -24.69 15.84 15.44
CA GLN A 336 -24.22 17.24 15.50
C GLN A 336 -24.59 17.91 16.82
N ASN A 337 -25.83 17.73 17.29
CA ASN A 337 -26.24 18.24 18.59
C ASN A 337 -25.45 17.59 19.73
N PHE A 338 -25.29 16.27 19.69
CA PHE A 338 -24.49 15.54 20.68
C PHE A 338 -23.06 16.09 20.76
N ILE A 339 -22.41 16.33 19.62
CA ILE A 339 -21.06 16.86 19.53
C ILE A 339 -20.94 18.29 20.08
N ASN A 340 -21.89 19.17 19.75
CA ASN A 340 -21.85 20.55 20.22
C ASN A 340 -21.97 20.65 21.75
N ASP A 341 -22.70 19.71 22.36
CA ASP A 341 -22.89 19.62 23.80
C ASP A 341 -21.89 18.64 24.47
N MET A 342 -20.99 18.04 23.67
CA MET A 342 -20.10 16.98 24.13
C MET A 342 -18.93 17.54 24.93
N ASP A 343 -18.69 16.96 26.11
CA ASP A 343 -17.46 17.18 26.87
C ASP A 343 -16.27 16.40 26.23
N CYS A 344 -15.04 16.73 26.62
CA CYS A 344 -13.87 15.98 26.18
C CYS A 344 -13.78 14.63 26.92
N PHE A 345 -13.59 13.54 26.15
CA PHE A 345 -13.41 12.20 26.69
C PHE A 345 -11.96 11.74 26.64
N ASP A 346 -11.51 11.08 27.70
CA ASP A 346 -10.21 10.42 27.71
C ASP A 346 -10.20 9.16 26.84
N VAL A 347 -11.34 8.45 26.76
CA VAL A 347 -11.45 7.16 26.10
C VAL A 347 -12.76 7.06 25.32
N VAL A 348 -12.65 6.68 24.05
CA VAL A 348 -13.78 6.40 23.16
C VAL A 348 -13.78 4.92 22.81
N LEU A 349 -14.89 4.25 23.09
CA LEU A 349 -15.06 2.80 22.97
C LEU A 349 -15.98 2.45 21.79
N ASP A 350 -15.52 1.53 20.95
CA ASP A 350 -16.36 0.87 19.96
C ASP A 350 -17.09 -0.31 20.61
N GLY A 351 -18.32 -0.06 21.07
CA GLY A 351 -19.10 -0.99 21.87
C GLY A 351 -19.39 -2.31 21.15
N LEU A 352 -19.62 -2.29 19.83
CA LEU A 352 -19.85 -3.52 19.07
C LEU A 352 -18.55 -4.29 18.82
N ASN A 353 -17.46 -3.61 18.48
CA ASN A 353 -16.18 -4.26 18.28
C ASN A 353 -15.68 -4.95 19.56
N ILE A 354 -15.88 -4.29 20.71
CA ILE A 354 -15.62 -4.85 22.03
C ILE A 354 -16.54 -6.04 22.32
N ALA A 355 -17.85 -5.89 22.14
CA ALA A 355 -18.80 -6.96 22.41
C ALA A 355 -18.50 -8.21 21.57
N TYR A 356 -18.19 -8.05 20.29
CA TYR A 356 -17.91 -9.15 19.38
C TYR A 356 -16.45 -9.61 19.39
N SER A 357 -15.62 -9.12 20.32
CA SER A 357 -14.20 -9.43 20.38
C SER A 357 -13.92 -10.94 20.60
N ALA A 358 -14.86 -11.66 21.22
CA ALA A 358 -14.80 -13.12 21.43
C ALA A 358 -15.65 -13.93 20.44
N GLY A 359 -16.23 -13.29 19.41
CA GLY A 359 -17.11 -13.90 18.41
C GLY A 359 -18.54 -13.35 18.44
N THR A 360 -19.26 -13.51 17.33
CA THR A 360 -20.61 -12.93 17.13
C THR A 360 -21.76 -13.80 17.61
N LYS A 361 -21.49 -15.06 18.02
CA LYS A 361 -22.51 -16.04 18.40
C LYS A 361 -22.85 -16.05 19.90
N HIS A 362 -22.29 -15.12 20.67
CA HIS A 362 -22.49 -15.06 22.12
C HIS A 362 -23.84 -14.43 22.48
N SER A 363 -24.37 -14.80 23.65
CA SER A 363 -25.62 -14.25 24.15
C SER A 363 -25.48 -12.76 24.52
N PRO A 364 -26.56 -11.97 24.48
CA PRO A 364 -26.54 -10.56 24.90
C PRO A 364 -25.99 -10.33 26.33
N GLN A 365 -26.11 -11.33 27.21
CA GLN A 365 -25.51 -11.27 28.56
C GLN A 365 -23.99 -11.21 28.48
N VAL A 366 -23.37 -12.10 27.71
CA VAL A 366 -21.91 -12.13 27.54
C VAL A 366 -21.41 -10.87 26.82
N LEU A 367 -22.10 -10.47 25.76
CA LEU A 367 -21.76 -9.27 24.98
C LEU A 367 -21.78 -7.99 25.83
N SER A 368 -22.84 -7.80 26.62
CA SER A 368 -22.97 -6.64 27.52
C SER A 368 -21.99 -6.69 28.69
N ALA A 369 -21.70 -7.88 29.24
CA ALA A 369 -20.67 -8.06 30.26
C ALA A 369 -19.27 -7.66 29.77
N MET A 370 -18.92 -7.98 28.53
CA MET A 370 -17.63 -7.59 27.94
C MET A 370 -17.47 -6.07 27.86
N VAL A 371 -18.51 -5.37 27.40
CA VAL A 371 -18.51 -3.90 27.33
C VAL A 371 -18.44 -3.29 28.74
N ALA A 372 -19.23 -3.81 29.69
CA ALA A 372 -19.20 -3.34 31.08
C ALA A 372 -17.83 -3.54 31.74
N ALA A 373 -17.14 -4.66 31.49
CA ALA A 373 -15.80 -4.90 32.00
C ALA A 373 -14.77 -3.89 31.47
N VAL A 374 -14.85 -3.55 30.17
CA VAL A 374 -13.99 -2.52 29.57
C VAL A 374 -14.29 -1.13 30.13
N VAL A 375 -15.57 -0.77 30.28
CA VAL A 375 -15.98 0.51 30.89
C VAL A 375 -15.46 0.60 32.33
N SER A 376 -15.70 -0.42 33.14
CA SER A 376 -15.25 -0.49 34.53
C SER A 376 -13.73 -0.32 34.65
N PHE A 377 -12.95 -0.95 33.77
CA PHE A 377 -11.50 -0.83 33.74
C PHE A 377 -11.03 0.63 33.62
N PHE A 378 -11.61 1.43 32.72
CA PHE A 378 -11.23 2.83 32.52
C PHE A 378 -11.83 3.76 33.56
N VAL A 379 -13.08 3.53 33.98
CA VAL A 379 -13.74 4.32 35.03
C VAL A 379 -13.00 4.19 36.36
N ASN A 380 -12.54 2.98 36.72
CA ASN A 380 -11.73 2.77 37.93
C ASN A 380 -10.39 3.52 37.90
N GLN A 381 -9.91 3.89 36.71
CA GLN A 381 -8.75 4.76 36.51
C GLN A 381 -9.11 6.25 36.45
N LYS A 382 -10.35 6.60 36.82
CA LYS A 382 -10.90 7.97 36.80
C LYS A 382 -10.91 8.61 35.40
N LYS A 383 -11.04 7.79 34.35
CA LYS A 383 -11.13 8.26 32.96
C LYS A 383 -12.57 8.58 32.58
N LYS A 384 -12.79 9.67 31.83
CA LYS A 384 -14.06 9.98 31.18
C LYS A 384 -14.23 9.11 29.94
N VAL A 385 -15.28 8.29 29.93
CA VAL A 385 -15.51 7.28 28.89
C VAL A 385 -16.74 7.64 28.05
N LEU A 386 -16.62 7.46 26.73
CA LEU A 386 -17.72 7.47 25.78
C LEU A 386 -17.83 6.10 25.09
N VAL A 387 -19.02 5.51 25.10
CA VAL A 387 -19.33 4.29 24.34
C VAL A 387 -20.15 4.66 23.11
N LEU A 388 -19.64 4.32 21.92
CA LEU A 388 -20.43 4.31 20.71
C LEU A 388 -20.98 2.91 20.45
N GLY A 389 -22.24 2.84 20.05
CA GLY A 389 -22.92 1.57 19.82
C GLY A 389 -24.17 1.73 18.99
N ARG A 390 -25.02 0.70 19.02
CA ARG A 390 -26.26 0.64 18.26
C ARG A 390 -27.49 0.66 19.14
N ILE A 391 -28.60 1.18 18.60
CA ILE A 391 -29.89 1.21 19.32
C ILE A 391 -30.32 -0.17 19.84
N HIS A 392 -29.99 -1.28 19.16
CA HIS A 392 -30.34 -2.61 19.66
C HIS A 392 -29.67 -2.98 20.99
N MET A 393 -28.56 -2.32 21.36
CA MET A 393 -27.88 -2.54 22.65
C MET A 393 -28.77 -2.13 23.84
N ASN A 394 -29.77 -1.27 23.64
CA ASN A 394 -30.77 -0.97 24.67
C ASN A 394 -31.63 -2.19 25.07
N ARG A 395 -31.63 -3.25 24.26
CA ARG A 395 -32.32 -4.52 24.58
C ARG A 395 -31.43 -5.47 25.39
N TRP A 396 -30.18 -5.09 25.66
CA TRP A 396 -29.29 -5.93 26.45
C TRP A 396 -29.68 -5.96 27.93
N PRO A 397 -29.22 -6.98 28.67
CA PRO A 397 -29.56 -7.14 30.08
C PRO A 397 -29.24 -5.91 30.92
N LYS A 398 -30.22 -5.49 31.74
CA LYS A 398 -30.13 -4.27 32.57
C LYS A 398 -28.99 -4.31 33.58
N GLU A 399 -28.60 -5.50 34.04
CA GLU A 399 -27.51 -5.69 34.99
C GLU A 399 -26.21 -5.06 34.49
N HIS A 400 -25.78 -5.39 33.27
CA HIS A 400 -24.52 -4.89 32.70
C HIS A 400 -24.73 -3.60 31.91
N TRP A 401 -25.79 -3.51 31.09
CA TRP A 401 -26.03 -2.34 30.26
C TRP A 401 -26.45 -1.11 31.08
N GLY A 402 -27.21 -1.33 32.17
CA GLY A 402 -27.58 -0.25 33.09
C GLY A 402 -26.37 0.36 33.79
N TYR A 403 -25.39 -0.47 34.18
CA TYR A 403 -24.10 0.02 34.68
C TYR A 403 -23.42 0.93 33.66
N VAL A 404 -23.28 0.47 32.40
CA VAL A 404 -22.64 1.24 31.32
C VAL A 404 -23.32 2.61 31.15
N THR A 405 -24.65 2.64 31.00
CA THR A 405 -25.39 3.91 30.76
C THR A 405 -25.39 4.85 31.96
N ASN A 406 -25.24 4.32 33.18
CA ASN A 406 -25.24 5.13 34.40
C ASN A 406 -23.85 5.69 34.74
N THR A 407 -22.79 5.07 34.23
CA THR A 407 -21.41 5.39 34.62
C THR A 407 -20.63 6.11 33.51
N CYS A 408 -21.06 6.04 32.25
CA CYS A 408 -20.37 6.70 31.13
C CYS A 408 -21.36 7.33 30.15
N SER A 409 -20.84 8.17 29.24
CA SER A 409 -21.65 8.71 28.15
C SER A 409 -21.84 7.65 27.07
N VAL A 410 -23.04 7.57 26.50
CA VAL A 410 -23.37 6.57 25.46
C VAL A 410 -24.04 7.25 24.28
N PHE A 411 -23.51 7.00 23.08
CA PHE A 411 -24.12 7.44 21.83
C PHE A 411 -24.50 6.24 20.96
N LEU A 412 -25.80 6.10 20.66
CA LEU A 412 -26.35 4.99 19.89
C LEU A 412 -26.82 5.43 18.50
N THR A 413 -26.25 4.82 17.47
CA THR A 413 -26.57 4.97 16.04
C THR A 413 -27.63 3.96 15.60
N GLN A 414 -28.25 4.18 14.43
CA GLN A 414 -29.20 3.23 13.85
C GLN A 414 -28.49 1.92 13.46
N ASN A 415 -29.18 0.78 13.47
CA ASN A 415 -28.56 -0.53 13.21
C ASN A 415 -28.00 -0.71 11.78
N ILE A 416 -28.35 0.17 10.85
CA ILE A 416 -27.98 0.12 9.42
C ILE A 416 -26.86 1.10 9.05
N SER A 417 -26.49 2.00 9.95
CA SER A 417 -25.47 3.04 9.68
C SER A 417 -24.06 2.42 9.70
N GLN A 418 -23.04 3.12 9.21
CA GLN A 418 -21.64 2.73 9.49
C GLN A 418 -21.19 3.47 10.76
N ASP A 419 -20.66 2.77 11.78
CA ASP A 419 -20.29 3.38 13.07
C ASP A 419 -18.94 4.09 13.03
N ASP A 420 -18.04 3.57 12.21
CA ASP A 420 -16.64 3.96 12.13
C ASP A 420 -16.42 5.48 11.97
N PRO A 421 -17.21 6.24 11.17
CA PRO A 421 -17.04 7.69 11.07
C PRO A 421 -17.36 8.45 12.36
N TYR A 422 -18.40 8.02 13.09
CA TYR A 422 -18.82 8.66 14.33
C TYR A 422 -17.81 8.39 15.45
N LEU A 423 -17.32 7.15 15.53
CA LEU A 423 -16.29 6.75 16.50
C LEU A 423 -15.04 7.61 16.31
N LEU A 424 -14.57 7.70 15.08
CA LEU A 424 -13.37 8.45 14.75
C LEU A 424 -13.54 9.93 15.07
N TYR A 425 -14.69 10.51 14.73
CA TYR A 425 -14.95 11.90 14.99
C TYR A 425 -14.99 12.21 16.49
N CYS A 426 -15.69 11.40 17.29
CA CYS A 426 -15.73 11.60 18.75
C CYS A 426 -14.33 11.55 19.36
N ALA A 427 -13.48 10.63 18.90
CA ALA A 427 -12.10 10.53 19.35
C ALA A 427 -11.29 11.78 18.99
N LEU A 428 -11.35 12.22 17.72
CA LEU A 428 -10.66 13.43 17.27
C LEU A 428 -11.20 14.69 17.97
N HIS A 429 -12.50 14.75 18.23
CA HIS A 429 -13.11 15.88 18.90
C HIS A 429 -12.64 16.02 20.34
N SER A 430 -12.48 14.88 21.03
CA SER A 430 -12.09 14.81 22.44
C SER A 430 -10.63 15.20 22.70
N GLY A 431 -9.75 15.07 21.69
CA GLY A 431 -8.37 15.58 21.73
C GLY A 431 -7.32 14.62 21.18
N LYS A 432 -6.08 15.11 21.05
CA LYS A 432 -4.96 14.34 20.50
C LYS A 432 -4.56 13.13 21.34
N ASP A 433 -4.84 13.18 22.64
CA ASP A 433 -4.45 12.17 23.63
C ASP A 433 -5.58 11.17 23.95
N THR A 434 -6.74 11.31 23.27
CA THR A 434 -7.87 10.41 23.46
C THR A 434 -7.55 8.99 22.98
N ILE A 435 -7.78 8.01 23.85
CA ILE A 435 -7.61 6.59 23.54
C ILE A 435 -8.82 6.09 22.77
N ILE A 436 -8.58 5.28 21.74
CA ILE A 436 -9.63 4.65 20.93
C ILE A 436 -9.56 3.15 21.10
N VAL A 437 -10.62 2.54 21.60
CA VAL A 437 -10.68 1.09 21.76
C VAL A 437 -11.46 0.46 20.62
N THR A 438 -10.76 -0.06 19.63
CA THR A 438 -11.32 -0.85 18.53
C THR A 438 -10.24 -1.73 17.91
N ARG A 439 -10.65 -2.86 17.32
CA ARG A 439 -9.80 -3.69 16.46
C ARG A 439 -9.85 -3.28 14.99
N ASP A 440 -10.74 -2.37 14.60
CA ASP A 440 -10.79 -1.90 13.21
C ASP A 440 -9.58 -1.01 12.89
N LEU A 441 -8.94 -1.27 11.76
CA LEU A 441 -7.81 -0.47 11.27
C LEU A 441 -8.27 0.83 10.56
N MET A 442 -9.57 1.08 10.51
CA MET A 442 -10.22 2.26 9.92
C MET A 442 -9.76 2.52 8.49
N ARG A 443 -9.57 1.43 7.72
CA ARG A 443 -8.99 1.48 6.36
C ARG A 443 -9.83 2.35 5.43
N GLY A 444 -11.15 2.34 5.59
CA GLY A 444 -12.08 3.15 4.79
C GLY A 444 -11.83 4.65 4.93
N HIS A 445 -11.58 5.14 6.15
CA HIS A 445 -11.44 6.56 6.47
C HIS A 445 -10.11 7.12 6.00
N LYS A 446 -9.07 6.28 5.99
CA LYS A 446 -7.79 6.61 5.35
C LYS A 446 -7.97 6.97 3.87
N PHE A 447 -8.91 6.35 3.15
CA PHE A 447 -9.17 6.69 1.75
C PHE A 447 -9.87 8.04 1.56
N LEU A 448 -10.55 8.56 2.59
CA LEU A 448 -11.23 9.86 2.56
C LEU A 448 -10.25 11.03 2.68
N LEU A 449 -9.04 10.77 3.18
CA LEU A 449 -7.96 11.75 3.16
C LEU A 449 -7.37 11.82 1.74
N LYS A 450 -7.43 13.01 1.14
CA LYS A 450 -6.97 13.23 -0.24
C LYS A 450 -5.45 13.16 -0.33
N TYR A 451 -4.75 13.82 0.59
CA TYR A 451 -3.30 13.98 0.51
C TYR A 451 -2.55 12.90 1.33
N PRO A 452 -1.46 12.35 0.79
CA PRO A 452 -0.66 11.32 1.49
C PRO A 452 -0.06 11.78 2.82
N LYS A 453 0.35 13.04 2.95
CA LYS A 453 0.80 13.61 4.22
C LYS A 453 -0.27 13.50 5.31
N ASP A 454 -1.53 13.81 4.99
CA ASP A 454 -2.63 13.66 5.93
C ASP A 454 -2.84 12.19 6.32
N LYS A 455 -2.68 11.26 5.36
CA LYS A 455 -2.76 9.81 5.62
C LYS A 455 -1.65 9.33 6.54
N ILE A 456 -0.44 9.84 6.39
CA ILE A 456 0.71 9.54 7.25
C ILE A 456 0.40 10.02 8.66
N LEU A 457 0.01 11.29 8.80
CA LEU A 457 -0.34 11.90 10.07
C LEU A 457 -1.46 11.15 10.80
N PHE A 458 -2.50 10.76 10.06
CA PHE A 458 -3.59 9.95 10.57
C PHE A 458 -3.11 8.59 11.10
N ASN A 459 -2.25 7.89 10.35
CA ASN A 459 -1.72 6.60 10.82
C ASN A 459 -0.84 6.78 12.05
N ARG A 460 -0.01 7.84 12.10
CA ARG A 460 0.82 8.15 13.27
C ARG A 460 -0.05 8.32 14.51
N TRP A 461 -1.05 9.21 14.45
CA TRP A 461 -1.98 9.43 15.56
C TRP A 461 -2.73 8.14 15.94
N LEU A 462 -3.35 7.46 14.97
CA LEU A 462 -4.14 6.26 15.25
C LEU A 462 -3.27 5.14 15.85
N SER A 463 -2.07 4.92 15.32
CA SER A 463 -1.15 3.88 15.81
C SER A 463 -0.69 4.12 17.24
N GLN A 464 -0.67 5.37 17.71
CA GLN A 464 -0.26 5.76 19.06
C GLN A 464 -1.41 5.76 20.08
N ARG A 465 -2.66 5.78 19.62
CA ARG A 465 -3.84 5.93 20.48
C ARG A 465 -4.82 4.75 20.41
N GLN A 466 -4.68 3.86 19.43
CA GLN A 466 -5.56 2.70 19.26
C GLN A 466 -5.21 1.55 20.20
N PHE A 467 -6.15 1.21 21.08
CA PHE A 467 -6.07 0.05 21.96
C PHE A 467 -6.93 -1.08 21.40
N GLN A 468 -6.35 -2.27 21.27
CA GLN A 468 -7.07 -3.44 20.76
C GLN A 468 -7.35 -4.41 21.91
N LEU A 469 -8.61 -4.64 22.23
CA LEU A 469 -8.99 -5.64 23.25
C LEU A 469 -8.60 -7.03 22.75
N LEU A 470 -7.73 -7.75 23.46
CA LEU A 470 -7.34 -9.12 23.12
C LEU A 470 -8.30 -10.12 23.74
N ARG A 471 -8.47 -10.03 25.06
CA ARG A 471 -9.33 -10.91 25.87
C ARG A 471 -9.64 -10.26 27.20
N ILE A 472 -10.58 -10.84 27.94
CA ILE A 472 -10.78 -10.58 29.37
C ILE A 472 -10.21 -11.79 30.12
N ASN A 473 -9.42 -11.56 31.17
CA ASN A 473 -8.85 -12.64 31.98
C ASN A 473 -9.90 -13.24 32.93
N GLU A 474 -9.53 -14.30 33.65
CA GLU A 474 -10.41 -15.00 34.60
C GLU A 474 -10.88 -14.09 35.77
N GLU A 475 -10.11 -13.05 36.08
CA GLU A 475 -10.45 -12.04 37.11
C GLU A 475 -11.40 -10.93 36.59
N GLY A 476 -11.86 -11.03 35.33
CA GLY A 476 -12.72 -10.01 34.72
C GLY A 476 -12.00 -8.75 34.24
N LYS A 477 -10.66 -8.74 34.27
CA LYS A 477 -9.83 -7.62 33.80
C LYS A 477 -9.57 -7.70 32.29
N PRO A 478 -9.89 -6.64 31.53
CA PRO A 478 -9.56 -6.56 30.11
C PRO A 478 -8.04 -6.52 29.88
N ILE A 479 -7.56 -7.32 28.94
CA ILE A 479 -6.18 -7.30 28.44
C ILE A 479 -6.18 -6.65 27.06
N PHE A 480 -5.55 -5.48 26.99
CA PHE A 480 -5.37 -4.74 25.74
C PHE A 480 -4.00 -4.98 25.14
N ARG A 481 -3.94 -4.93 23.81
CA ARG A 481 -2.75 -4.54 23.10
C ARG A 481 -2.71 -3.02 23.06
N ILE A 482 -1.73 -2.45 23.75
CA ILE A 482 -1.49 -1.01 23.86
C ILE A 482 -0.42 -0.63 22.85
N PRO A 483 -0.53 0.49 22.12
CA PRO A 483 0.51 0.97 21.21
C PRO A 483 1.93 0.90 21.79
N PRO A 484 2.93 0.51 20.98
CA PRO A 484 4.32 0.54 21.43
C PRO A 484 4.72 1.97 21.81
N SER A 485 5.62 2.11 22.78
CA SER A 485 6.08 3.42 23.27
C SER A 485 7.11 4.09 22.34
N PHE A 486 7.11 3.73 21.06
CA PHE A 486 8.02 4.22 20.03
C PHE A 486 7.31 4.22 18.68
N THR A 487 7.76 5.07 17.77
CA THR A 487 7.21 5.14 16.41
C THR A 487 8.01 4.26 15.47
N SER A 488 7.34 3.41 14.69
CA SER A 488 7.98 2.47 13.77
C SER A 488 8.37 3.10 12.43
N VAL A 489 9.21 4.14 12.50
CA VAL A 489 9.75 4.91 11.38
C VAL A 489 11.28 4.98 11.46
N SER A 490 11.94 5.19 10.32
CA SER A 490 13.37 5.53 10.26
C SER A 490 13.66 6.70 11.21
N GLN A 491 14.66 6.58 12.08
CA GLN A 491 14.95 7.62 13.06
C GLN A 491 16.41 7.60 13.49
N LYS A 492 16.91 8.78 13.86
CA LYS A 492 18.28 8.99 14.34
C LYS A 492 18.26 9.31 15.84
N ASN A 493 19.01 8.52 16.62
CA ASN A 493 19.17 8.66 18.07
C ASN A 493 20.67 8.62 18.38
N ASP A 494 21.22 9.65 19.03
CA ASP A 494 22.64 9.74 19.38
C ASP A 494 23.57 9.40 18.20
N ASP A 495 23.30 9.99 17.04
CA ASP A 495 23.99 9.72 15.77
C ASP A 495 23.92 8.28 15.23
N ILE A 496 23.04 7.46 15.79
CA ILE A 496 22.75 6.11 15.33
C ILE A 496 21.40 6.10 14.60
N TRP A 497 21.44 5.72 13.33
CA TRP A 497 20.25 5.51 12.53
C TRP A 497 19.65 4.13 12.79
N HIS A 498 18.33 4.09 12.95
CA HIS A 498 17.53 2.88 13.00
C HIS A 498 16.56 2.89 11.83
N ILE A 499 16.73 1.97 10.88
CA ILE A 499 15.91 1.87 9.66
C ILE A 499 15.03 0.61 9.73
N PRO A 500 13.70 0.72 9.77
CA PRO A 500 12.82 -0.44 9.72
C PRO A 500 12.78 -1.01 8.29
N TYR A 501 12.80 -2.34 8.17
CA TYR A 501 12.65 -3.01 6.88
C TYR A 501 11.66 -4.19 6.93
N GLU A 502 11.01 -4.47 5.81
CA GLU A 502 10.06 -5.56 5.66
C GLU A 502 10.74 -6.85 5.17
N ASN A 503 10.41 -7.96 5.83
CA ASN A 503 10.83 -9.31 5.42
C ASN A 503 9.70 -9.94 4.61
N GLU A 504 9.96 -10.32 3.35
CA GLU A 504 8.97 -11.01 2.49
C GLU A 504 8.39 -12.29 3.12
N THR A 505 9.12 -12.90 4.07
CA THR A 505 8.83 -14.22 4.64
C THR A 505 8.12 -14.19 5.99
N GLN A 506 7.97 -13.02 6.64
CA GLN A 506 7.34 -12.94 7.96
C GLN A 506 6.07 -12.10 7.88
N VAL A 507 4.93 -12.77 7.69
CA VAL A 507 3.64 -12.26 8.19
C VAL A 507 3.77 -12.31 9.70
N ASP A 508 4.32 -11.24 10.29
CA ASP A 508 4.60 -11.18 11.71
C ASP A 508 3.26 -11.36 12.43
N LYS A 509 3.07 -12.53 13.06
CA LYS A 509 1.86 -12.83 13.87
C LYS A 509 1.72 -11.86 15.04
N ASN A 510 2.78 -11.08 15.31
CA ASN A 510 2.80 -9.98 16.24
C ASN A 510 2.69 -8.67 15.45
N ASP A 511 1.60 -7.93 15.67
CA ASP A 511 1.23 -6.73 14.91
C ASP A 511 2.12 -5.48 15.17
N PHE A 512 3.41 -5.64 15.51
CA PHE A 512 4.37 -4.53 15.62
C PHE A 512 5.68 -4.84 14.90
N HIS A 513 6.32 -3.82 14.31
CA HIS A 513 7.47 -3.99 13.43
C HIS A 513 8.77 -4.26 14.22
N LYS A 514 9.31 -5.48 14.10
CA LYS A 514 10.48 -5.91 14.88
C LYS A 514 11.80 -5.84 14.16
N SER A 515 11.82 -5.81 12.84
CA SER A 515 13.04 -5.93 12.04
C SER A 515 13.63 -4.57 11.68
N TRP A 516 14.84 -4.31 12.19
CA TRP A 516 15.50 -3.01 12.06
C TRP A 516 16.97 -3.16 11.67
N LEU A 517 17.49 -2.15 11.00
CA LEU A 517 18.91 -1.97 10.73
C LEU A 517 19.45 -0.90 11.68
N CYS A 518 20.47 -1.23 12.46
CA CYS A 518 21.17 -0.31 13.37
C CYS A 518 22.47 0.14 12.70
N LEU A 519 22.59 1.44 12.43
CA LEU A 519 23.65 2.06 11.65
C LEU A 519 24.35 3.11 12.51
N LYS A 520 25.63 2.89 12.81
CA LYS A 520 26.45 3.80 13.61
C LYS A 520 27.63 4.30 12.76
N CYS A 521 27.71 5.61 12.58
CA CYS A 521 28.89 6.24 11.99
C CYS A 521 30.08 6.13 12.95
N ARG A 522 31.28 5.94 12.40
CA ARG A 522 32.50 5.78 13.17
C ARG A 522 33.02 7.09 13.74
#